data_AF-A0A2I0WLF4-F1
#
_entry.id   AF-A0A2I0WLF4-F1
#
_cell.length_a   1.000
_cell.length_b   1.000
_cell.length_c   1.000
_cell.angle_alpha   90.00
_cell.angle_beta   90.00
_cell.angle_gamma   90.00
#
_symmetry.space_group_name_H-M   'P 1'
#
loop_
_entity.id
_entity.type
_entity.pdbx_description
1 polymer ?
#
loop_
_entity_poly.entity_id
_entity_poly.type
_entity_poly.pdbx_seq_one_letter_code
_entity_poly.pdbx_strand_id
1 'polypeptide(L)' 'MVELISAKHIAQAAAIRLEIRGGQWNHAYMQMDGEPWKQRLSSEYSSFVEIKRVPHQSLMIRGD' A
#
# COMPACT_ATOMS: atom_id res chain seq x y z
N MET A 1 -13.55 -6.18 -26.06
CA MET A 1 -14.36 -5.85 -24.87
C MET A 1 -13.66 -6.52 -23.69
N VAL A 2 -12.78 -5.79 -23.00
CA VAL A 2 -12.00 -6.34 -21.87
C VAL A 2 -12.91 -6.40 -20.67
N GLU A 3 -13.11 -7.60 -20.13
CA GLU A 3 -13.96 -7.83 -18.98
C GLU A 3 -13.40 -7.12 -17.75
N LEU A 4 -14.19 -6.17 -17.21
CA LEU A 4 -13.99 -5.55 -15.91
C LEU A 4 -14.25 -6.57 -14.79
N ILE A 5 -13.37 -7.56 -14.63
CA ILE A 5 -13.35 -8.42 -13.45
C ILE A 5 -11.87 -8.54 -13.05
N SER A 6 -11.38 -7.73 -12.11
CA SER A 6 -10.97 -8.29 -10.82
C SER A 6 -10.85 -7.25 -9.69
N ALA A 7 -11.12 -5.96 -9.93
CA ALA A 7 -10.98 -4.92 -8.90
C ALA A 7 -12.11 -4.93 -7.83
N LYS A 8 -13.05 -5.88 -7.90
CA LYS A 8 -14.31 -5.83 -7.13
C LYS A 8 -14.24 -6.40 -5.70
N HIS A 9 -13.19 -7.11 -5.30
CA HIS A 9 -13.20 -7.88 -4.03
C HIS A 9 -12.12 -7.51 -2.99
N ILE A 10 -11.48 -6.34 -3.07
CA ILE A 10 -10.86 -5.73 -1.87
C ILE A 10 -11.95 -5.08 -0.98
N ALA A 11 -13.14 -4.86 -1.54
CA ALA A 11 -14.26 -4.13 -0.92
C ALA A 11 -15.00 -4.86 0.23
N GLN A 12 -14.64 -6.11 0.57
CA GLN A 12 -15.33 -6.89 1.61
C GLN A 12 -14.57 -7.09 2.92
N ALA A 13 -13.29 -6.71 2.98
CA ALA A 13 -12.52 -6.83 4.21
C ALA A 13 -12.71 -5.56 5.06
N ALA A 14 -13.16 -5.72 6.32
CA ALA A 14 -13.26 -4.61 7.27
C ALA A 14 -11.90 -3.95 7.57
N ALA A 15 -10.83 -4.74 7.45
CA ALA A 15 -9.44 -4.31 7.41
C ALA A 15 -8.60 -5.35 6.66
N ILE A 16 -7.56 -4.91 5.97
CA ILE A 16 -6.56 -5.76 5.32
C ILE A 16 -5.20 -5.40 5.90
N ARG A 17 -4.43 -6.41 6.28
CA ARG A 17 -3.03 -6.26 6.69
C ARG A 17 -2.16 -7.13 5.79
N LEU A 18 -1.26 -6.49 5.05
CA LEU A 18 -0.25 -7.15 4.25
C LEU A 18 1.07 -7.11 5.01
N GLU A 19 1.72 -8.27 5.16
CA GLU A 19 3.09 -8.37 5.66
C GLU A 19 4.03 -8.61 4.49
N ILE A 20 5.00 -7.73 4.33
CA ILE A 20 6.10 -7.83 3.38
C ILE A 20 7.32 -8.24 4.20
N ARG A 21 7.61 -9.55 4.25
CA ARG A 21 8.65 -10.16 5.11
C ARG A 21 10.08 -9.90 4.66
N GLY A 22 10.81 -9.09 5.43
CA GLY A 22 12.23 -8.78 5.21
C GLY A 22 13.11 -10.00 4.90
N GLY A 23 14.26 -9.78 4.25
CA GLY A 23 15.27 -10.80 4.06
C GLY A 23 15.95 -10.76 2.68
N GLN A 24 15.28 -11.28 1.64
CA GLN A 24 15.92 -11.64 0.37
C GLN A 24 15.81 -10.59 -0.75
N TRP A 25 15.11 -9.47 -0.51
CA TRP A 25 14.92 -8.44 -1.52
C TRP A 25 15.91 -7.28 -1.38
N ASN A 26 16.68 -7.06 -2.45
CA ASN A 26 17.64 -5.96 -2.54
C ASN A 26 17.01 -4.66 -3.07
N HIS A 27 15.88 -4.77 -3.77
CA HIS A 27 15.24 -3.68 -4.50
C HIS A 27 13.72 -3.70 -4.29
N ALA A 28 13.28 -3.58 -3.03
CA ALA A 28 11.87 -3.47 -2.69
C ALA A 28 11.49 -2.01 -2.45
N TYR A 29 10.43 -1.56 -3.13
CA TYR A 29 9.90 -0.22 -3.02
C TYR A 29 8.38 -0.25 -2.94
N MET A 30 7.82 0.70 -2.20
CA MET A 30 6.39 1.00 -2.14
C MET A 30 6.16 2.39 -2.72
N GLN A 31 5.06 2.56 -3.44
CA GLN A 31 4.67 3.83 -4.04
C GLN A 31 3.15 3.92 -3.99
N MET A 32 2.63 5.00 -3.41
CA MET A 32 1.20 5.28 -3.48
C MET A 32 0.88 5.99 -4.81
N ASP A 33 -0.37 5.87 -5.25
CA ASP A 33 -0.81 6.57 -6.46
C ASP A 33 -0.67 8.09 -6.28
N GLY A 34 -0.03 8.74 -7.24
CA GLY A 34 0.28 10.17 -7.20
C GLY A 34 1.57 10.59 -6.50
N GLU A 35 2.30 9.69 -5.83
CA GLU A 35 3.62 10.02 -5.26
C GLU A 35 4.72 9.96 -6.34
N PRO A 36 5.55 11.01 -6.52
CA PRO A 36 6.62 11.02 -7.52
C PRO A 36 7.89 10.26 -7.08
N TRP A 37 7.93 9.74 -5.85
CA TRP A 37 9.08 8.99 -5.31
C TRP A 37 8.73 7.54 -4.97
N LYS A 38 9.74 6.67 -4.96
CA LYS A 38 9.63 5.27 -4.56
C LYS A 38 10.15 5.11 -3.13
N GLN A 39 9.28 4.83 -2.17
CA GLN A 39 9.66 4.60 -0.78
C GLN A 39 10.37 3.25 -0.65
N ARG A 40 11.63 3.24 -0.23
CA ARG A 40 12.37 1.98 0.00
C ARG A 40 11.78 1.21 1.18
N LEU A 41 11.61 -0.10 1.00
CA LEU A 41 11.25 -1.00 2.09
C LEU A 41 12.51 -1.52 2.77
N SER A 42 12.40 -1.85 4.07
CA SER A 42 13.52 -2.39 4.83
C SER A 42 13.88 -3.80 4.33
N SER A 43 15.17 -4.05 4.17
CA SER A 43 15.70 -5.39 3.89
C SER A 43 15.81 -6.25 5.15
N GLU A 44 15.94 -5.62 6.32
CA GLU A 44 16.15 -6.31 7.60
C GLU A 44 14.84 -6.60 8.35
N TYR A 45 13.86 -5.70 8.23
CA TYR A 45 12.60 -5.78 8.98
C TYR A 45 11.39 -6.00 8.06
N SER A 46 10.38 -6.71 8.55
CA SER A 46 9.09 -6.82 7.87
C SER A 46 8.43 -5.44 7.78
N SER A 47 7.90 -5.11 6.60
CA SER A 47 7.06 -3.93 6.39
C SER A 47 5.59 -4.33 6.41
N PHE A 48 4.74 -3.54 7.07
CA PHE A 48 3.31 -3.81 7.16
C PHE A 48 2.51 -2.72 6.47
N VAL A 49 1.55 -3.12 5.65
CA VAL A 49 0.58 -2.22 5.01
C VAL A 49 -0.78 -2.53 5.57
N GLU A 50 -1.41 -1.55 6.21
CA GLU A 50 -2.73 -1.68 6.82
C GLU A 50 -3.73 -0.82 6.05
N ILE A 51 -4.71 -1.47 5.43
CA ILE A 51 -5.86 -0.81 4.78
C ILE A 51 -7.03 -1.00 5.73
N LYS A 52 -7.41 0.06 6.43
CA LYS A 52 -8.54 0.03 7.37
C LYS A 52 -9.34 1.32 7.30
N ARG A 53 -10.61 1.24 7.72
CA ARG A 53 -11.42 2.43 7.94
C ARG A 53 -10.95 3.13 9.22
N VAL A 54 -10.56 4.39 9.09
CA VAL A 54 -10.24 5.27 10.24
C VAL A 54 -11.38 6.28 10.45
N PRO A 55 -11.63 6.77 11.69
CA PRO A 55 -12.69 7.73 11.96
C PRO A 55 -12.50 9.08 11.25
N HIS A 56 -11.25 9.47 11.01
CA HIS A 56 -10.88 10.73 10.38
C HIS A 56 -9.95 10.44 9.19
N GLN A 57 -10.29 10.99 8.03
CA GLN A 57 -9.44 10.91 6.84
C GLN A 57 -8.20 11.80 7.01
N SER A 58 -7.06 11.35 6.52
CA SER A 58 -5.87 12.19 6.42
C SER A 58 -6.07 13.26 5.35
N LEU A 59 -5.66 14.49 5.64
CA LEU A 59 -5.55 15.56 4.65
C LEU A 59 -4.26 15.35 3.84
N MET A 60 -4.39 15.20 2.53
CA MET A 60 -3.23 15.25 1.63
C MET A 60 -2.75 16.70 1.55
N ILE A 61 -1.59 16.98 2.14
CA ILE A 61 -0.99 18.32 2.09
C ILE A 61 -0.26 18.43 0.76
N ARG A 62 -0.63 19.44 -0.05
CA ARG A 62 0.10 19.78 -1.28
C ARG A 62 1.35 20.56 -0.90
N GLY A 63 2.50 20.13 -1.43
CA GLY A 63 3.74 20.88 -1.33
C GLY A 63 3.80 21.88 -2.47
N ASP A 64 3.21 23.06 -2.27
CA ASP A 64 3.44 24.23 -3.10
C ASP A 64 4.74 24.94 -2.67
#